data_AF-A0A524JHV0-F1
#
_entry.id   AF-A0A524JHV0-F1
#
_cell.length_a   1.000
_cell.length_b   1.000
_cell.length_c   1.000
_cell.angle_alpha   90.00
_cell.angle_beta   90.00
_cell.angle_gamma   90.00
#
_symmetry.space_group_name_H-M   'P 1'
#
loop_
_entity.id
_entity.type
_entity.pdbx_description
1 polymer ?
#
loop_
_entity_poly.entity_id
_entity_poly.type
_entity_poly.pdbx_seq_one_letter_code
_entity_poly.pdbx_strand_id
1 'polypeptide(L)'
;MFCFLIPCRNNAQKKVKSELVQEQSALLKTTPKLVVGIVVDQMRYDYITRFWEGYGEGGFKRIIGQGFNCKNNHFNYAPTSTAPGHASVYSGATPAYHGVIGNDWYDKENDKVVYCVSDSTYTSVGTTGVAGQMSPHRLTVTTITDELRLHTEMKGKTIAIALKDRGAVLPGGHTANGAYWYHGGEDGNWITSSYYMAALPKWVENFNASKVAARYKQAWVPLKDIKSYVQSGVDDNLYEGLFAGESAPVFPHDLPKLWDENGKFEILRSTPFGNALTTEFALAALEAEKLGVDNFTDFLAISYSSTDYVGHKYG
;
A
#
# COMPACT_ATOMS: atom_id res chain seq x y z
N MET A 1 9.29 84.16 -5.67
CA MET A 1 10.74 84.32 -5.96
C MET A 1 11.51 83.83 -4.74
N PHE A 2 11.95 82.58 -4.76
CA PHE A 2 12.97 82.04 -3.85
C PHE A 2 13.71 80.94 -4.62
N CYS A 3 14.89 81.30 -5.12
CA CYS A 3 15.85 80.36 -5.71
C CYS A 3 16.60 79.67 -4.58
N PHE A 4 16.68 78.35 -4.60
CA PHE A 4 17.72 77.60 -3.91
C PHE A 4 18.28 76.49 -4.80
N LEU A 5 19.56 76.63 -5.09
CA LEU A 5 20.47 75.68 -5.75
C LEU A 5 21.02 74.70 -4.71
N ILE A 6 20.89 73.39 -4.90
CA ILE A 6 21.65 72.34 -4.17
C ILE A 6 21.79 71.11 -5.13
N PRO A 7 22.84 70.27 -5.06
CA PRO A 7 23.83 70.12 -6.13
C PRO A 7 23.75 68.75 -6.81
N CYS A 8 24.35 68.65 -8.00
CA CYS A 8 24.49 67.39 -8.71
C CYS A 8 25.48 66.47 -7.95
N ARG A 9 24.98 65.43 -7.27
CA ARG A 9 25.82 64.32 -6.79
C ARG A 9 25.95 63.28 -7.89
N ASN A 10 27.14 63.22 -8.47
CA ASN A 10 27.56 62.19 -9.39
C ASN A 10 27.76 60.88 -8.62
N ASN A 11 26.73 60.05 -8.51
CA ASN A 11 26.86 58.68 -8.01
C ASN A 11 27.12 57.77 -9.22
N ALA A 12 28.39 57.42 -9.42
CA ALA A 12 28.80 56.37 -10.33
C ALA A 12 28.08 55.07 -9.95
N GLN A 13 27.16 54.61 -10.80
CA GLN A 13 26.58 53.28 -10.68
C GLN A 13 27.70 52.24 -10.87
N LYS A 14 28.08 51.55 -9.79
CA LYS A 14 28.77 50.27 -9.90
C LYS A 14 27.83 49.32 -10.65
N LYS A 15 28.25 48.92 -11.85
CA LYS A 15 27.58 47.92 -12.67
C LYS A 15 27.64 46.59 -11.92
N VAL A 16 26.60 46.29 -11.14
CA VAL A 16 26.41 44.95 -10.57
C VAL A 16 26.18 44.03 -11.76
N LYS A 17 27.12 43.10 -11.99
CA LYS A 17 26.86 41.95 -12.86
C LYS A 17 25.68 41.22 -12.23
N SER A 18 24.49 41.34 -12.83
CA SER A 18 23.41 40.42 -12.54
C SER A 18 23.88 39.05 -13.02
N GLU A 19 24.30 38.19 -12.10
CA GLU A 19 24.27 36.76 -12.36
C GLU A 19 22.83 36.43 -12.71
N LEU A 20 22.61 36.05 -13.96
CA LEU A 20 21.35 35.48 -14.40
C LEU A 20 21.17 34.21 -13.58
N VAL A 21 20.39 34.30 -12.50
CA VAL A 21 19.80 33.13 -11.88
C VAL A 21 18.91 32.54 -12.95
N GLN A 22 19.41 31.51 -13.61
CA GLN A 22 18.68 30.71 -14.56
C GLN A 22 17.57 30.05 -13.75
N GLU A 23 16.37 30.64 -13.75
CA GLU A 23 15.16 29.98 -13.26
C GLU A 23 15.10 28.64 -13.99
N GLN A 24 15.38 27.57 -13.24
CA GLN A 24 15.19 26.21 -13.70
C GLN A 24 13.69 26.08 -13.90
N SER A 25 13.22 26.32 -15.13
CA SER A 25 11.85 26.04 -15.53
C SER A 25 11.53 24.64 -15.05
N ALA A 26 10.69 24.54 -14.03
CA ALA A 26 10.18 23.25 -13.60
C ALA A 26 9.57 22.63 -14.86
N LEU A 27 10.17 21.53 -15.32
CA LEU A 27 9.69 20.81 -16.48
C LEU A 27 8.22 20.46 -16.20
N LEU A 28 7.29 21.18 -16.82
CA LEU A 28 5.84 20.98 -16.65
C LEU A 28 5.42 19.55 -17.02
N LYS A 29 6.28 18.82 -17.73
CA LYS A 29 6.10 17.44 -18.15
C LYS A 29 7.32 16.61 -17.76
N THR A 30 7.17 15.75 -16.75
CA THR A 30 8.08 14.63 -16.48
C THR A 30 7.34 13.33 -16.77
N THR A 31 8.03 12.37 -17.41
CA THR A 31 7.50 11.01 -17.58
C THR A 31 8.25 10.08 -16.62
N PRO A 32 7.74 9.83 -15.41
CA PRO A 32 8.41 8.93 -14.48
C PRO A 32 8.51 7.54 -15.11
N LYS A 33 9.63 6.85 -14.92
CA LYS A 33 9.76 5.46 -15.40
C LYS A 33 8.91 4.48 -14.59
N LEU A 34 8.68 4.79 -13.31
CA LEU A 34 7.88 3.98 -12.40
C LEU A 34 7.08 4.92 -11.50
N VAL A 35 5.78 4.61 -11.35
CA VAL A 35 4.92 5.16 -10.31
C VAL A 35 4.71 4.09 -9.25
N VAL A 36 4.91 4.44 -7.98
CA VAL A 36 4.63 3.54 -6.85
C VAL A 36 3.45 4.08 -6.05
N GLY A 37 2.33 3.37 -6.09
CA GLY A 37 1.16 3.66 -5.28
C GLY A 37 1.21 2.89 -3.97
N ILE A 38 1.23 3.59 -2.83
CA ILE A 38 1.28 2.96 -1.51
C ILE A 38 0.02 3.31 -0.73
N VAL A 39 -0.72 2.30 -0.28
CA VAL A 39 -1.82 2.44 0.68
C VAL A 39 -1.42 1.71 1.96
N VAL A 40 -1.47 2.42 3.10
CA VAL A 40 -1.28 1.80 4.42
C VAL A 40 -2.66 1.65 5.03
N ASP A 41 -3.14 0.40 5.13
CA ASP A 41 -4.51 0.10 5.53
C ASP A 41 -4.75 0.55 6.98
N GLN A 42 -5.90 1.17 7.24
CA GLN A 42 -6.25 1.77 8.54
C GLN A 42 -5.25 2.82 9.08
N MET A 43 -4.39 3.40 8.24
CA MET A 43 -3.48 4.46 8.69
C MET A 43 -4.23 5.78 8.86
N ARG A 44 -4.50 6.14 10.11
CA ARG A 44 -5.02 7.47 10.44
C ARG A 44 -3.94 8.54 10.23
N TYR A 45 -4.37 9.73 9.82
CA TYR A 45 -3.44 10.83 9.55
C TYR A 45 -2.60 11.20 10.78
N ASP A 46 -3.19 11.13 11.97
CA ASP A 46 -2.51 11.48 13.23
C ASP A 46 -1.38 10.52 13.61
N TYR A 47 -1.27 9.32 13.01
CA TYR A 47 -0.10 8.45 13.20
C TYR A 47 1.20 9.10 12.72
N ILE A 48 1.15 9.91 11.66
CA ILE A 48 2.33 10.63 11.16
C ILE A 48 2.90 11.54 12.25
N THR A 49 2.03 12.31 12.92
CA THR A 49 2.45 13.26 13.96
C THR A 49 2.66 12.60 15.31
N ARG A 50 1.83 11.63 15.69
CA ARG A 50 1.88 10.92 16.98
C ARG A 50 3.22 10.19 17.14
N PHE A 51 3.68 9.50 16.09
CA PHE A 51 4.90 8.68 16.16
C PHE A 51 6.10 9.33 15.49
N TRP A 52 6.07 10.65 15.23
CA TRP A 52 7.07 11.36 14.43
C TRP A 52 8.51 11.16 14.91
N GLU A 53 8.75 11.32 16.22
CA GLU A 53 10.07 11.10 16.85
C GLU A 53 10.52 9.63 16.82
N GLY A 54 9.58 8.71 16.62
CA GLY A 54 9.85 7.29 16.48
C GLY A 54 10.42 6.90 15.12
N TYR A 55 10.14 7.69 14.07
CA TYR A 55 10.50 7.38 12.69
C TYR A 55 11.96 7.71 12.36
N GLY A 56 12.56 6.84 11.54
CA GLY A 56 13.83 7.12 10.87
C GLY A 56 13.67 8.05 9.67
N GLU A 57 14.79 8.59 9.18
CA GLU A 57 14.81 9.62 8.14
C GLU A 57 14.41 9.11 6.74
N GLY A 58 14.56 7.81 6.46
CA GLY A 58 14.37 7.25 5.11
C GLY A 58 12.93 6.93 4.69
N GLY A 59 11.96 6.99 5.61
CA GLY A 59 10.57 6.57 5.39
C GLY A 59 9.59 7.75 5.36
N PHE A 60 8.60 7.76 6.27
CA PHE A 60 7.60 8.83 6.35
C PHE A 60 8.20 10.23 6.44
N LYS A 61 9.29 10.41 7.21
CA LYS A 61 9.98 11.71 7.30
C LYS A 61 10.46 12.22 5.93
N ARG A 62 11.05 11.35 5.11
CA ARG A 62 11.44 11.69 3.73
C ARG A 62 10.23 12.06 2.88
N ILE A 63 9.17 11.24 2.89
CA ILE A 63 7.97 11.47 2.07
C ILE A 63 7.32 12.82 2.43
N ILE A 64 7.19 13.11 3.72
CA ILE A 64 6.57 14.35 4.20
C ILE A 64 7.49 15.56 4.03
N GLY A 65 8.78 15.42 4.28
CA GLY A 65 9.75 16.53 4.25
C GLY A 65 10.25 16.90 2.85
N GLN A 66 10.25 15.96 1.90
CA GLN A 66 10.76 16.16 0.54
C GLN A 66 9.67 16.04 -0.54
N GLY A 67 8.46 15.62 -0.16
CA GLY A 67 7.31 15.49 -1.06
C GLY A 67 6.27 16.58 -0.83
N PHE A 68 5.04 16.28 -1.25
CA PHE A 68 3.87 17.14 -1.02
C PHE A 68 2.90 16.43 -0.06
N ASN A 69 2.47 17.12 1.00
CA ASN A 69 1.61 16.56 2.05
C ASN A 69 0.23 17.24 2.06
N CYS A 70 -0.78 16.51 1.59
CA CYS A 70 -2.18 16.93 1.65
C CYS A 70 -2.76 16.65 3.05
N LYS A 71 -2.78 17.68 3.91
CA LYS A 71 -3.14 17.54 5.33
C LYS A 71 -4.64 17.44 5.65
N ASN A 72 -5.49 17.66 4.64
CA ASN A 72 -6.94 17.79 4.82
C ASN A 72 -7.74 16.91 3.84
N ASN A 73 -7.24 15.71 3.55
CA ASN A 73 -7.93 14.75 2.70
C ASN A 73 -8.91 13.90 3.50
N HIS A 74 -10.13 13.76 2.99
CA HIS A 74 -11.22 13.02 3.62
C HIS A 74 -11.91 12.11 2.61
N PHE A 75 -12.44 10.99 3.08
CA PHE A 75 -13.40 10.22 2.29
C PHE A 75 -14.69 11.02 2.14
N ASN A 76 -15.16 11.16 0.90
CA ASN A 76 -16.39 11.85 0.55
C ASN A 76 -17.58 10.87 0.39
N TYR A 77 -17.48 9.68 0.99
CA TYR A 77 -18.48 8.61 0.93
C TYR A 77 -18.50 7.80 2.24
N ALA A 78 -19.53 6.97 2.38
CA ALA A 78 -19.65 5.96 3.41
C ALA A 78 -20.16 4.63 2.78
N PRO A 79 -19.76 3.45 3.30
CA PRO A 79 -18.89 3.23 4.47
C PRO A 79 -17.39 3.32 4.13
N THR A 80 -16.57 3.76 5.11
CA THR A 80 -15.11 3.84 4.99
C THR A 80 -14.44 2.49 5.29
N SER A 81 -14.64 1.52 4.38
CA SER A 81 -14.05 0.18 4.47
C SER A 81 -12.97 -0.05 3.41
N THR A 82 -12.17 -1.12 3.57
CA THR A 82 -10.99 -1.40 2.74
C THR A 82 -11.28 -1.39 1.24
N ALA A 83 -12.28 -2.17 0.76
CA ALA A 83 -12.55 -2.31 -0.67
C ALA A 83 -13.00 -1.00 -1.35
N PRO A 84 -14.04 -0.29 -0.84
CA PRO A 84 -14.38 1.07 -1.30
C PRO A 84 -13.17 2.01 -1.30
N GLY A 85 -12.38 2.01 -0.22
CA GLY A 85 -11.12 2.75 -0.08
C GLY A 85 -10.17 2.57 -1.26
N HIS A 86 -9.80 1.32 -1.52
CA HIS A 86 -8.83 0.99 -2.59
C HIS A 86 -9.41 1.32 -3.98
N ALA A 87 -10.67 0.98 -4.24
CA ALA A 87 -11.32 1.31 -5.51
C ALA A 87 -11.37 2.82 -5.75
N SER A 88 -11.73 3.63 -4.74
CA SER A 88 -11.82 5.07 -4.88
C SER A 88 -10.46 5.75 -5.11
N VAL A 89 -9.40 5.33 -4.38
CA VAL A 89 -8.05 5.90 -4.54
C VAL A 89 -7.53 5.69 -5.96
N TYR A 90 -7.77 4.52 -6.55
CA TYR A 90 -7.21 4.18 -7.86
C TYR A 90 -8.12 4.54 -9.04
N SER A 91 -9.42 4.72 -8.85
CA SER A 91 -10.34 5.15 -9.92
C SER A 91 -10.59 6.67 -9.95
N GLY A 92 -10.35 7.37 -8.84
CA GLY A 92 -10.79 8.76 -8.68
C GLY A 92 -12.32 8.92 -8.60
N ALA A 93 -13.06 7.81 -8.47
CA ALA A 93 -14.52 7.78 -8.38
C ALA A 93 -14.97 7.35 -6.97
N THR A 94 -16.25 7.55 -6.66
CA THR A 94 -16.86 7.09 -5.38
C THR A 94 -17.57 5.74 -5.56
N PRO A 95 -17.95 5.03 -4.48
CA PRO A 95 -18.72 3.79 -4.55
C PRO A 95 -19.98 3.83 -5.41
N ALA A 96 -20.66 4.98 -5.45
CA ALA A 96 -21.83 5.19 -6.31
C ALA A 96 -21.55 5.04 -7.82
N TYR A 97 -20.30 5.19 -8.26
CA TYR A 97 -19.89 5.11 -9.67
C TYR A 97 -19.09 3.85 -9.97
N HIS A 98 -18.15 3.48 -9.10
CA HIS A 98 -17.28 2.33 -9.32
C HIS A 98 -17.87 0.98 -8.84
N GLY A 99 -19.06 0.99 -8.23
CA GLY A 99 -19.85 -0.21 -7.90
C GLY A 99 -19.41 -0.96 -6.64
N VAL A 100 -18.16 -0.82 -6.20
CA VAL A 100 -17.63 -1.42 -4.97
C VAL A 100 -18.11 -0.67 -3.70
N ILE A 101 -19.23 -1.10 -3.12
CA ILE A 101 -19.93 -0.41 -2.00
C ILE A 101 -19.55 -0.90 -0.60
N GLY A 102 -18.79 -1.99 -0.49
CA GLY A 102 -18.34 -2.56 0.76
C GLY A 102 -17.30 -3.65 0.52
N ASN A 103 -16.74 -4.22 1.59
CA ASN A 103 -16.00 -5.48 1.49
C ASN A 103 -16.93 -6.62 1.06
N ASP A 104 -18.16 -6.59 1.59
CA ASP A 104 -19.24 -7.52 1.29
C ASP A 104 -20.55 -6.72 1.17
N TRP A 105 -21.49 -7.19 0.35
CA TRP A 105 -22.84 -6.64 0.30
C TRP A 105 -23.84 -7.68 -0.16
N TYR A 106 -25.12 -7.42 0.12
CA TYR A 106 -26.21 -8.27 -0.38
C TYR A 106 -26.54 -7.91 -1.84
N ASP A 107 -26.40 -8.88 -2.73
CA ASP A 107 -26.81 -8.81 -4.12
C ASP A 107 -28.24 -9.34 -4.24
N LYS A 108 -29.19 -8.43 -4.42
CA LYS A 108 -30.62 -8.73 -4.50
C LYS A 108 -31.02 -9.51 -5.76
N GLU A 109 -30.24 -9.44 -6.84
CA GLU A 109 -30.57 -10.13 -8.10
C GLU A 109 -30.19 -11.62 -8.00
N ASN A 110 -29.18 -11.93 -7.18
CA ASN A 110 -28.70 -13.29 -6.93
C ASN A 110 -29.09 -13.84 -5.54
N ASP A 111 -29.85 -13.08 -4.75
CA ASP A 111 -30.30 -13.40 -3.38
C ASP A 111 -29.17 -13.95 -2.47
N LYS A 112 -28.03 -13.25 -2.44
CA LYS A 112 -26.87 -13.67 -1.63
C LYS A 112 -25.97 -12.54 -1.23
N VAL A 113 -25.21 -12.72 -0.15
CA VAL A 113 -24.07 -11.85 0.16
C VAL A 113 -22.92 -12.19 -0.78
N VAL A 114 -22.35 -11.18 -1.41
CA VAL A 114 -21.20 -11.29 -2.32
C VAL A 114 -20.00 -10.57 -1.72
N TYR A 115 -18.82 -11.14 -1.94
CA TYR A 115 -17.55 -10.52 -1.59
C TYR A 115 -17.05 -9.66 -2.76
N CYS A 116 -16.43 -8.52 -2.43
CA CYS A 116 -16.10 -7.45 -3.38
C CYS A 116 -15.29 -7.88 -4.61
N VAL A 117 -14.42 -8.90 -4.45
CA VAL A 117 -13.57 -9.39 -5.53
C VAL A 117 -13.74 -10.89 -5.78
N SER A 118 -14.66 -11.59 -5.08
CA SER A 118 -14.86 -13.04 -5.32
C SER A 118 -15.46 -13.30 -6.69
N ASP A 119 -14.84 -14.17 -7.46
CA ASP A 119 -15.29 -14.55 -8.79
C ASP A 119 -14.98 -16.03 -9.07
N SER A 120 -16.03 -16.86 -9.02
CA SER A 120 -15.93 -18.30 -9.25
C SER A 120 -15.74 -18.69 -10.71
N THR A 121 -15.75 -17.74 -11.65
CA THR A 121 -15.44 -18.00 -13.07
C THR A 121 -13.94 -18.18 -13.32
N TYR A 122 -13.11 -17.71 -12.38
CA TYR A 122 -11.66 -17.90 -12.39
C TYR A 122 -11.23 -18.92 -11.34
N THR A 123 -10.06 -19.53 -11.55
CA THR A 123 -9.48 -20.54 -10.66
C THR A 123 -8.30 -19.97 -9.91
N SER A 124 -7.99 -20.57 -8.76
CA SER A 124 -6.80 -20.20 -7.97
C SER A 124 -5.51 -20.57 -8.69
N VAL A 125 -4.50 -19.70 -8.60
CA VAL A 125 -3.16 -19.92 -9.16
C VAL A 125 -2.13 -19.70 -8.06
N GLY A 126 -1.37 -20.75 -7.72
CA GLY A 126 -0.44 -20.75 -6.59
C GLY A 126 -0.96 -21.35 -5.28
N THR A 127 -2.22 -21.78 -5.25
CA THR A 127 -2.80 -22.58 -4.15
C THR A 127 -3.92 -23.49 -4.68
N THR A 128 -4.33 -24.45 -3.86
CA THR A 128 -5.55 -25.23 -4.06
C THR A 128 -6.71 -24.57 -3.31
N GLY A 129 -7.95 -24.78 -3.77
CA GLY A 129 -9.15 -24.20 -3.14
C GLY A 129 -9.57 -22.85 -3.71
N VAL A 130 -10.32 -22.06 -2.93
CA VAL A 130 -11.06 -20.88 -3.41
C VAL A 130 -10.39 -19.53 -3.13
N ALA A 131 -9.29 -19.51 -2.38
CA ALA A 131 -8.61 -18.27 -1.97
C ALA A 131 -8.05 -17.45 -3.16
N GLY A 132 -7.89 -18.09 -4.32
CA GLY A 132 -7.47 -17.48 -5.56
C GLY A 132 -8.62 -17.19 -6.54
N GLN A 133 -9.88 -17.48 -6.21
CA GLN A 133 -11.03 -17.21 -7.10
C GLN A 133 -11.44 -15.74 -7.01
N MET A 134 -10.56 -14.84 -7.48
CA MET A 134 -10.71 -13.39 -7.34
C MET A 134 -10.50 -12.66 -8.67
N SER A 135 -11.31 -11.63 -8.93
CA SER A 135 -11.20 -10.78 -10.13
C SER A 135 -11.74 -9.37 -9.84
N PRO A 136 -11.42 -8.38 -10.69
CA PRO A 136 -11.96 -7.02 -10.56
C PRO A 136 -13.37 -6.88 -11.17
N HIS A 137 -14.09 -7.97 -11.52
CA HIS A 137 -15.34 -7.88 -12.32
C HIS A 137 -16.46 -7.02 -11.71
N ARG A 138 -16.41 -6.72 -10.40
CA ARG A 138 -17.37 -5.83 -9.73
C ARG A 138 -16.98 -4.36 -9.75
N LEU A 139 -15.77 -4.03 -10.21
CA LEU A 139 -15.31 -2.68 -10.47
C LEU A 139 -15.84 -2.25 -11.84
N THR A 140 -16.72 -1.25 -11.88
CA THR A 140 -17.42 -0.86 -13.12
C THR A 140 -16.73 0.25 -13.91
N VAL A 141 -15.58 0.72 -13.45
CA VAL A 141 -14.83 1.83 -14.02
C VAL A 141 -13.35 1.48 -14.14
N THR A 142 -12.62 2.15 -15.03
CA THR A 142 -11.18 2.01 -15.13
C THR A 142 -10.46 2.66 -13.94
N THR A 143 -9.29 2.13 -13.62
CA THR A 143 -8.35 2.73 -12.67
C THR A 143 -7.29 3.56 -13.37
N ILE A 144 -6.52 4.36 -12.64
CA ILE A 144 -5.32 5.03 -13.15
C ILE A 144 -4.28 4.03 -13.68
N THR A 145 -4.25 2.82 -13.12
CA THR A 145 -3.42 1.71 -13.59
C THR A 145 -3.92 1.16 -14.93
N ASP A 146 -5.24 1.05 -15.13
CA ASP A 146 -5.84 0.73 -16.43
C ASP A 146 -5.53 1.81 -17.48
N GLU A 147 -5.73 3.08 -17.12
CA GLU A 147 -5.47 4.19 -18.04
C GLU A 147 -3.98 4.28 -18.41
N LEU A 148 -3.05 3.95 -17.50
CA LEU A 148 -1.63 3.89 -17.82
C LEU A 148 -1.31 2.76 -18.79
N ARG A 149 -1.89 1.57 -18.56
CA ARG A 149 -1.73 0.42 -19.45
C ARG A 149 -2.26 0.77 -20.84
N LEU A 150 -3.43 1.38 -20.95
CA LEU A 150 -3.99 1.86 -22.22
C LEU A 150 -3.11 2.95 -22.88
N HIS A 151 -2.65 3.94 -22.10
CA HIS A 151 -1.79 5.03 -22.59
C HIS A 151 -0.48 4.53 -23.23
N THR A 152 0.08 3.46 -22.68
CA THR A 152 1.32 2.86 -23.18
C THR A 152 1.09 1.77 -24.22
N GLU A 153 -0.14 1.63 -24.76
CA GLU A 153 -0.53 0.53 -25.64
C GLU A 153 -0.19 -0.86 -25.06
N MET A 154 -0.43 -1.03 -23.76
CA MET A 154 -0.14 -2.22 -22.97
C MET A 154 1.34 -2.59 -22.86
N LYS A 155 2.26 -1.67 -23.17
CA LYS A 155 3.72 -1.89 -23.09
C LYS A 155 4.27 -1.67 -21.68
N GLY A 156 3.81 -0.61 -20.99
CA GLY A 156 4.14 -0.40 -19.58
C GLY A 156 3.45 -1.45 -18.71
N LYS A 157 4.08 -1.85 -17.62
CA LYS A 157 3.61 -2.90 -16.72
C LYS A 157 2.83 -2.35 -15.52
N THR A 158 1.91 -3.15 -15.00
CA THR A 158 1.24 -2.90 -13.73
C THR A 158 1.30 -4.14 -12.87
N ILE A 159 1.87 -4.02 -11.68
CA ILE A 159 1.92 -5.07 -10.65
C ILE A 159 1.26 -4.54 -9.37
N ALA A 160 0.32 -5.30 -8.82
CA ALA A 160 -0.37 -4.95 -7.58
C ALA A 160 -0.14 -6.01 -6.50
N ILE A 161 0.17 -5.60 -5.27
CA ILE A 161 0.65 -6.48 -4.21
C ILE A 161 0.01 -6.08 -2.88
N ALA A 162 -0.56 -7.05 -2.16
CA ALA A 162 -1.13 -6.82 -0.83
C ALA A 162 -1.22 -8.12 -0.03
N LEU A 163 -1.37 -8.06 1.29
CA LEU A 163 -1.75 -9.28 2.01
C LEU A 163 -3.19 -9.69 1.67
N LYS A 164 -4.10 -8.71 1.54
CA LYS A 164 -5.51 -8.91 1.21
C LYS A 164 -5.72 -8.91 -0.30
N ASP A 165 -6.44 -9.89 -0.83
CA ASP A 165 -6.87 -9.95 -2.25
C ASP A 165 -7.43 -8.62 -2.78
N ARG A 166 -8.43 -8.04 -2.12
CA ARG A 166 -9.06 -6.75 -2.48
C ARG A 166 -8.09 -5.58 -2.47
N GLY A 167 -7.01 -5.68 -1.68
CA GLY A 167 -5.94 -4.69 -1.63
C GLY A 167 -4.96 -4.77 -2.81
N ALA A 168 -4.97 -5.86 -3.57
CA ALA A 168 -4.20 -6.02 -4.81
C ALA A 168 -5.09 -5.92 -6.06
N VAL A 169 -6.24 -6.61 -6.06
CA VAL A 169 -7.15 -6.68 -7.21
C VAL A 169 -7.71 -5.31 -7.60
N LEU A 170 -8.22 -4.53 -6.62
CA LEU A 170 -8.86 -3.24 -6.93
C LEU A 170 -7.84 -2.18 -7.39
N PRO A 171 -6.63 -2.06 -6.79
CA PRO A 171 -5.57 -1.21 -7.34
C PRO A 171 -5.01 -1.65 -8.68
N GLY A 172 -4.99 -2.96 -8.94
CA GLY A 172 -4.53 -3.52 -10.23
C GLY A 172 -5.46 -3.17 -11.39
N GLY A 173 -6.74 -2.92 -11.11
CA GLY A 173 -7.73 -2.68 -12.15
C GLY A 173 -7.93 -3.91 -13.04
N HIS A 174 -8.42 -3.67 -14.25
CA HIS A 174 -8.78 -4.71 -15.21
C HIS A 174 -7.60 -5.21 -16.05
N THR A 175 -6.48 -4.49 -16.08
CA THR A 175 -5.43 -4.69 -17.09
C THR A 175 -4.04 -4.95 -16.51
N ALA A 176 -3.95 -5.14 -15.19
CA ALA A 176 -2.70 -5.49 -14.53
C ALA A 176 -2.02 -6.72 -15.14
N ASN A 177 -0.69 -6.68 -15.25
CA ASN A 177 0.11 -7.85 -15.61
C ASN A 177 0.07 -8.90 -14.51
N GLY A 178 -0.11 -8.49 -13.25
CA GLY A 178 -0.32 -9.39 -12.13
C GLY A 178 -0.82 -8.65 -10.90
N ALA A 179 -1.84 -9.21 -10.25
CA ALA A 179 -2.18 -8.87 -8.88
C ALA A 179 -1.88 -10.08 -8.00
N TYR A 180 -1.09 -9.88 -6.94
CA TYR A 180 -0.66 -10.93 -6.03
C TYR A 180 -1.12 -10.63 -4.62
N TRP A 181 -1.64 -11.66 -3.96
CA TRP A 181 -1.98 -11.58 -2.55
C TRP A 181 -1.42 -12.72 -1.74
N TYR A 182 -1.17 -12.43 -0.46
CA TYR A 182 -0.70 -13.41 0.47
C TYR A 182 -1.79 -14.42 0.79
N HIS A 183 -1.44 -15.69 0.81
CA HIS A 183 -2.23 -16.78 1.33
C HIS A 183 -1.39 -17.48 2.39
N GLY A 184 -1.66 -17.14 3.66
CA GLY A 184 -0.96 -17.67 4.83
C GLY A 184 -1.15 -19.18 4.93
N GLY A 185 -2.08 -19.59 5.79
CA GLY A 185 -2.40 -21.01 5.99
C GLY A 185 -1.16 -21.88 6.23
N GLU A 186 -1.08 -23.01 5.54
CA GLU A 186 0.00 -23.99 5.71
C GLU A 186 1.36 -23.55 5.14
N ASP A 187 1.36 -22.84 4.02
CA ASP A 187 2.58 -22.63 3.22
C ASP A 187 3.07 -21.18 3.19
N GLY A 188 2.21 -20.19 3.46
CA GLY A 188 2.57 -18.78 3.41
C GLY A 188 2.94 -18.31 1.99
N ASN A 189 2.14 -18.70 1.00
CA ASN A 189 2.40 -18.46 -0.41
C ASN A 189 1.80 -17.14 -0.90
N TRP A 190 2.48 -16.49 -1.83
CA TRP A 190 1.88 -15.46 -2.67
C TRP A 190 1.18 -16.11 -3.86
N ILE A 191 -0.08 -15.75 -4.06
CA ILE A 191 -0.97 -16.36 -5.05
C ILE A 191 -1.61 -15.30 -5.94
N THR A 192 -2.27 -15.76 -7.00
CA THR A 192 -3.08 -14.95 -7.90
C THR A 192 -4.27 -15.78 -8.41
N SER A 193 -4.96 -15.30 -9.45
CA SER A 193 -6.05 -16.00 -10.12
C SER A 193 -5.80 -16.17 -11.61
N SER A 194 -6.57 -17.08 -12.22
CA SER A 194 -6.56 -17.28 -13.68
C SER A 194 -7.11 -16.10 -14.48
N TYR A 195 -7.64 -15.06 -13.82
CA TYR A 195 -7.91 -13.77 -14.46
C TYR A 195 -6.62 -13.14 -14.99
N TYR A 196 -5.54 -13.20 -14.21
CA TYR A 196 -4.26 -12.54 -14.55
C TYR A 196 -3.33 -13.45 -15.35
N MET A 197 -3.25 -14.74 -14.99
CA MET A 197 -2.31 -15.68 -15.60
C MET A 197 -2.68 -17.13 -15.38
N ALA A 198 -2.31 -18.02 -16.30
CA ALA A 198 -2.57 -19.45 -16.18
C ALA A 198 -1.68 -20.15 -15.12
N ALA A 199 -0.48 -19.64 -14.88
CA ALA A 199 0.48 -20.17 -13.92
C ALA A 199 1.30 -19.03 -13.28
N LEU A 200 1.81 -19.25 -12.07
CA LEU A 200 2.70 -18.29 -11.42
C LEU A 200 3.97 -18.09 -12.25
N PRO A 201 4.50 -16.86 -12.38
CA PRO A 201 5.79 -16.63 -13.00
C PRO A 201 6.89 -17.27 -12.16
N LYS A 202 7.99 -17.63 -12.83
CA LYS A 202 9.09 -18.36 -12.17
C LYS A 202 9.65 -17.63 -10.95
N TRP A 203 9.67 -16.30 -10.97
CA TRP A 203 10.14 -15.52 -9.83
C TRP A 203 9.22 -15.63 -8.60
N VAL A 204 7.90 -15.74 -8.80
CA VAL A 204 6.93 -15.95 -7.71
C VAL A 204 7.05 -17.36 -7.17
N GLU A 205 7.15 -18.37 -8.04
CA GLU A 205 7.41 -19.75 -7.62
C GLU A 205 8.69 -19.84 -6.77
N ASN A 206 9.77 -19.20 -7.23
CA ASN A 206 11.04 -19.18 -6.51
C ASN A 206 10.93 -18.43 -5.19
N PHE A 207 10.19 -17.32 -5.13
CA PHE A 207 9.96 -16.58 -3.89
C PHE A 207 9.20 -17.45 -2.88
N ASN A 208 8.11 -18.09 -3.28
CA ASN A 208 7.36 -19.00 -2.42
C ASN A 208 8.23 -20.18 -1.95
N ALA A 209 8.98 -20.80 -2.87
CA ALA A 209 9.88 -21.91 -2.56
C ALA A 209 11.06 -21.52 -1.64
N SER A 210 11.47 -20.25 -1.62
CA SER A 210 12.55 -19.76 -0.75
C SER A 210 12.18 -19.73 0.73
N LYS A 211 10.89 -19.90 1.06
CA LYS A 211 10.34 -19.91 2.42
C LYS A 211 10.74 -18.68 3.24
N VAL A 212 10.83 -17.51 2.59
CA VAL A 212 11.08 -16.22 3.25
C VAL A 212 10.09 -16.00 4.42
N ALA A 213 8.81 -16.33 4.23
CA ALA A 213 7.80 -16.23 5.27
C ALA A 213 8.16 -17.01 6.55
N ALA A 214 8.85 -18.16 6.43
CA ALA A 214 9.21 -18.98 7.58
C ALA A 214 10.25 -18.32 8.51
N ARG A 215 11.02 -17.36 8.00
CA ARG A 215 11.94 -16.54 8.81
C ARG A 215 11.20 -15.68 9.84
N TYR A 216 9.92 -15.42 9.60
CA TYR A 216 9.05 -14.65 10.50
C TYR A 216 8.30 -15.52 11.52
N LYS A 217 8.53 -16.83 11.54
CA LYS A 217 8.15 -17.69 12.69
C LYS A 217 9.12 -17.44 13.85
N GLN A 218 9.06 -16.25 14.41
CA GLN A 218 9.89 -15.76 15.51
C GLN A 218 9.06 -14.89 16.44
N ALA A 219 9.52 -14.67 17.67
CA ALA A 219 8.80 -13.83 18.62
C ALA A 219 8.65 -12.40 18.07
N TRP A 220 7.45 -11.83 18.23
CA TRP A 220 7.24 -10.42 18.01
C TRP A 220 7.52 -9.68 19.32
N VAL A 221 8.60 -8.91 19.30
CA VAL A 221 9.06 -8.08 20.43
C VAL A 221 9.05 -6.60 20.01
N PRO A 222 8.92 -5.66 20.96
CA PRO A 222 9.08 -4.24 20.66
C PRO A 222 10.46 -3.94 20.06
N LEU A 223 10.51 -3.08 19.03
CA LEU A 223 11.76 -2.71 18.35
C LEU A 223 12.70 -1.90 19.25
N LYS A 224 12.12 -1.08 20.15
CA LYS A 224 12.83 -0.29 21.15
C LYS A 224 12.45 -0.79 22.55
N ASP A 225 13.08 -0.26 23.59
CA ASP A 225 12.62 -0.49 24.97
C ASP A 225 11.12 -0.14 25.06
N ILE A 226 10.31 -1.06 25.57
CA ILE A 226 8.86 -0.91 25.67
C ILE A 226 8.47 0.36 26.46
N LYS A 227 9.30 0.78 27.43
CA LYS A 227 9.09 2.02 28.20
C LYS A 227 9.20 3.29 27.36
N SER A 228 9.83 3.22 26.18
CA SER A 228 9.96 4.36 25.27
C SER A 228 8.70 4.62 24.42
N TYR A 229 7.73 3.70 24.42
CA TYR A 229 6.47 3.81 23.67
C TYR A 229 5.45 4.69 24.41
N VAL A 230 5.87 5.91 24.79
CA VAL A 230 5.05 6.85 25.59
C VAL A 230 3.82 7.38 24.86
N GLN A 231 3.74 7.16 23.55
CA GLN A 231 2.57 7.49 22.74
C GLN A 231 1.55 6.36 22.67
N SER A 232 1.79 5.20 23.29
CA SER A 232 0.87 4.06 23.38
C SER A 232 0.19 3.99 24.75
N GLY A 233 -0.86 3.17 24.87
CA GLY A 233 -1.45 2.82 26.16
C GLY A 233 -0.53 1.92 26.99
N VAL A 234 -1.02 1.46 28.14
CA VAL A 234 -0.35 0.41 28.91
C VAL A 234 -0.48 -0.93 28.18
N ASP A 235 0.57 -1.74 28.22
CA ASP A 235 0.69 -3.01 27.50
C ASP A 235 -0.43 -4.01 27.87
N ASP A 236 -0.75 -4.12 29.15
CA ASP A 236 -1.87 -4.95 29.62
C ASP A 236 -3.12 -4.10 29.83
N ASN A 237 -4.10 -4.21 28.93
CA ASN A 237 -5.39 -3.54 29.08
C ASN A 237 -6.58 -4.36 28.54
N LEU A 238 -7.77 -4.00 29.02
CA LEU A 238 -9.02 -4.75 28.77
C LEU A 238 -9.62 -4.53 27.36
N TYR A 239 -9.06 -3.63 26.56
CA TYR A 239 -9.61 -3.25 25.26
C TYR A 239 -8.85 -3.87 24.08
N GLU A 240 -7.82 -4.67 24.37
CA GLU A 240 -6.98 -5.34 23.39
C GLU A 240 -7.34 -6.83 23.26
N GLY A 241 -7.25 -7.34 22.03
CA GLY A 241 -7.53 -8.72 21.69
C GLY A 241 -6.31 -9.63 21.80
N LEU A 242 -6.56 -10.94 21.94
CA LEU A 242 -5.53 -11.97 22.11
C LEU A 242 -5.29 -12.73 20.80
N PHE A 243 -4.09 -13.28 20.63
CA PHE A 243 -3.93 -14.48 19.81
C PHE A 243 -4.47 -15.70 20.57
N ALA A 244 -4.94 -16.71 19.84
CA ALA A 244 -5.31 -17.99 20.45
C ALA A 244 -4.07 -18.58 21.16
N GLY A 245 -4.23 -18.98 22.42
CA GLY A 245 -3.14 -19.48 23.27
C GLY A 245 -2.52 -18.43 24.20
N GLU A 246 -2.84 -17.14 24.04
CA GLU A 246 -2.40 -16.10 24.98
C GLU A 246 -3.38 -15.93 26.16
N SER A 247 -2.85 -15.53 27.32
CA SER A 247 -3.66 -15.20 28.50
C SER A 247 -3.81 -13.69 28.74
N ALA A 248 -2.98 -12.86 28.11
CA ALA A 248 -2.98 -11.41 28.19
C ALA A 248 -2.37 -10.81 26.90
N PRO A 249 -2.77 -9.60 26.47
CA PRO A 249 -2.34 -8.99 25.21
C PRO A 249 -0.95 -8.32 25.33
N VAL A 250 -0.02 -8.92 26.05
CA VAL A 250 1.23 -8.29 26.46
C VAL A 250 2.43 -8.78 25.65
N PHE A 251 3.42 -7.93 25.47
CA PHE A 251 4.68 -8.34 24.89
C PHE A 251 5.51 -9.20 25.87
N PRO A 252 6.34 -10.14 25.35
CA PRO A 252 6.50 -10.51 23.95
C PRO A 252 5.46 -11.53 23.45
N HIS A 253 5.06 -11.44 22.18
CA HIS A 253 4.21 -12.45 21.53
C HIS A 253 5.06 -13.59 20.94
N ASP A 254 5.02 -14.78 21.55
CA ASP A 254 5.80 -15.95 21.13
C ASP A 254 5.14 -16.67 19.93
N LEU A 255 5.27 -16.07 18.74
CA LEU A 255 4.63 -16.60 17.53
C LEU A 255 4.94 -18.09 17.26
N PRO A 256 6.16 -18.63 17.49
CA PRO A 256 6.40 -20.07 17.40
C PRO A 256 5.47 -20.95 18.22
N LYS A 257 5.12 -20.54 19.45
CA LYS A 257 4.16 -21.25 20.31
C LYS A 257 2.71 -21.04 19.88
N LEU A 258 2.38 -19.84 19.39
CA LEU A 258 1.04 -19.47 18.95
C LEU A 258 0.71 -19.95 17.53
N TRP A 259 1.72 -20.47 16.81
CA TRP A 259 1.68 -20.69 15.37
C TRP A 259 0.50 -21.55 14.92
N ASP A 260 0.39 -22.77 15.46
CA ASP A 260 -0.58 -23.75 14.97
C ASP A 260 -2.04 -23.37 15.30
N GLU A 261 -2.28 -22.79 16.49
CA GLU A 261 -3.61 -22.36 16.91
C GLU A 261 -4.14 -21.13 16.17
N ASN A 262 -3.26 -20.37 15.52
CA ASN A 262 -3.59 -19.12 14.82
C ASN A 262 -3.43 -19.25 13.29
N GLY A 263 -3.61 -20.46 12.76
CA GLY A 263 -3.60 -20.69 11.30
C GLY A 263 -2.20 -20.60 10.67
N LYS A 264 -1.16 -20.89 11.45
CA LYS A 264 0.24 -20.99 11.02
C LYS A 264 0.71 -19.68 10.38
N PHE A 265 0.99 -19.67 9.08
CA PHE A 265 1.45 -18.47 8.38
C PHE A 265 0.40 -17.36 8.33
N GLU A 266 -0.88 -17.68 8.57
CA GLU A 266 -1.94 -16.68 8.64
C GLU A 266 -1.73 -15.67 9.78
N ILE A 267 -1.12 -16.09 10.91
CA ILE A 267 -0.83 -15.22 12.05
C ILE A 267 0.01 -14.00 11.64
N LEU A 268 0.86 -14.14 10.61
CA LEU A 268 1.77 -13.08 10.16
C LEU A 268 1.03 -11.84 9.69
N ARG A 269 -0.21 -11.97 9.19
CA ARG A 269 -1.03 -10.82 8.78
C ARG A 269 -1.23 -9.82 9.91
N SER A 270 -1.40 -10.32 11.13
CA SER A 270 -1.67 -9.54 12.34
C SER A 270 -0.40 -9.17 13.11
N THR A 271 0.74 -9.11 12.42
CA THR A 271 2.04 -8.73 12.99
C THR A 271 2.76 -7.77 12.03
N PRO A 272 3.77 -7.00 12.49
CA PRO A 272 4.59 -6.18 11.59
C PRO A 272 5.27 -6.98 10.47
N PHE A 273 5.48 -8.28 10.68
CA PHE A 273 6.14 -9.17 9.73
C PHE A 273 5.35 -9.37 8.43
N GLY A 274 4.02 -9.23 8.43
CA GLY A 274 3.24 -9.25 7.20
C GLY A 274 3.57 -8.09 6.26
N ASN A 275 3.76 -6.88 6.80
CA ASN A 275 4.23 -5.72 6.02
C ASN A 275 5.70 -5.86 5.58
N ALA A 276 6.56 -6.48 6.40
CA ALA A 276 7.92 -6.80 6.00
C ALA A 276 7.95 -7.77 4.81
N LEU A 277 7.16 -8.84 4.88
CA LEU A 277 7.00 -9.81 3.80
C LEU A 277 6.43 -9.17 2.51
N THR A 278 5.46 -8.25 2.65
CA THR A 278 4.92 -7.47 1.52
C THR A 278 6.01 -6.65 0.84
N THR A 279 6.91 -6.04 1.63
CA THR A 279 8.04 -5.27 1.09
C THR A 279 9.04 -6.17 0.36
N GLU A 280 9.40 -7.32 0.94
CA GLU A 280 10.30 -8.28 0.29
C GLU A 280 9.73 -8.78 -1.05
N PHE A 281 8.43 -9.07 -1.09
CA PHE A 281 7.76 -9.49 -2.32
C PHE A 281 7.71 -8.37 -3.36
N ALA A 282 7.43 -7.12 -2.94
CA ALA A 282 7.43 -5.96 -3.83
C ALA A 282 8.81 -5.66 -4.43
N LEU A 283 9.89 -5.82 -3.65
CA LEU A 283 11.26 -5.69 -4.15
C LEU A 283 11.61 -6.82 -5.12
N ALA A 284 11.20 -8.06 -4.84
CA ALA A 284 11.37 -9.17 -5.77
C ALA A 284 10.63 -8.94 -7.11
N ALA A 285 9.40 -8.41 -7.04
CA ALA A 285 8.63 -8.05 -8.23
C ALA A 285 9.32 -6.93 -9.03
N LEU A 286 9.80 -5.87 -8.36
CA LEU A 286 10.52 -4.76 -8.98
C LEU A 286 11.71 -5.25 -9.82
N GLU A 287 12.55 -6.10 -9.23
CA GLU A 287 13.73 -6.70 -9.87
C GLU A 287 13.33 -7.63 -11.03
N ALA A 288 12.44 -8.60 -10.77
CA ALA A 288 12.11 -9.66 -11.71
C ALA A 288 11.31 -9.16 -12.91
N GLU A 289 10.39 -8.23 -12.70
CA GLU A 289 9.59 -7.61 -13.75
C GLU A 289 10.30 -6.45 -14.45
N LYS A 290 11.47 -6.05 -13.95
CA LYS A 290 12.28 -4.92 -14.47
C LYS A 290 11.49 -3.62 -14.50
N LEU A 291 10.71 -3.36 -13.46
CA LEU A 291 9.84 -2.18 -13.41
C LEU A 291 10.67 -0.89 -13.36
N GLY A 292 10.35 0.05 -14.24
CA GLY A 292 11.04 1.34 -14.36
C GLY A 292 12.39 1.29 -15.05
N VAL A 293 12.72 0.18 -15.72
CA VAL A 293 14.00 0.03 -16.43
C VAL A 293 13.94 0.62 -17.84
N ASP A 294 12.88 0.35 -18.59
CA ASP A 294 12.74 0.79 -19.97
C ASP A 294 12.18 2.22 -20.10
N ASN A 295 11.50 2.54 -21.21
CA ASN A 295 10.97 3.87 -21.52
C ASN A 295 9.46 3.98 -21.34
N PHE A 296 8.78 2.87 -21.04
CA PHE A 296 7.35 2.87 -20.72
C PHE A 296 7.19 3.03 -19.22
N THR A 297 6.30 3.94 -18.82
CA THR A 297 5.99 4.12 -17.40
C THR A 297 5.29 2.88 -16.88
N ASP A 298 5.86 2.29 -15.83
CA ASP A 298 5.29 1.17 -15.10
C ASP A 298 4.56 1.66 -13.83
N PHE A 299 3.70 0.81 -13.27
CA PHE A 299 3.03 1.03 -12.00
C PHE A 299 3.23 -0.14 -11.04
N LEU A 300 3.64 0.17 -9.82
CA LEU A 300 3.70 -0.78 -8.70
C LEU A 300 2.74 -0.32 -7.61
N ALA A 301 1.61 -1.02 -7.44
CA ALA A 301 0.63 -0.76 -6.40
C ALA A 301 0.87 -1.68 -5.19
N ILE A 302 1.06 -1.10 -4.01
CA ILE A 302 1.39 -1.83 -2.78
C ILE A 302 0.39 -1.44 -1.69
N SER A 303 -0.28 -2.43 -1.11
CA SER A 303 -1.13 -2.23 0.07
C SER A 303 -0.50 -2.92 1.30
N TYR A 304 -0.10 -2.11 2.27
CA TYR A 304 0.38 -2.57 3.56
C TYR A 304 -0.79 -2.83 4.49
N SER A 305 -1.16 -4.11 4.64
CA SER A 305 -2.41 -4.50 5.31
C SER A 305 -2.27 -4.80 6.80
N SER A 306 -1.07 -5.06 7.32
CA SER A 306 -0.91 -5.51 8.71
C SER A 306 -1.30 -4.47 9.74
N THR A 307 -1.22 -3.18 9.39
CA THR A 307 -1.67 -2.08 10.27
C THR A 307 -3.16 -2.17 10.57
N ASP A 308 -3.98 -2.59 9.61
CA ASP A 308 -5.42 -2.80 9.82
C ASP A 308 -5.71 -4.04 10.67
N TYR A 309 -5.01 -5.16 10.43
CA TYR A 309 -5.17 -6.35 11.28
C TYR A 309 -4.72 -6.10 12.73
N VAL A 310 -3.59 -5.40 12.90
CA VAL A 310 -3.07 -5.01 14.23
C VAL A 310 -4.03 -4.03 14.90
N GLY A 311 -4.47 -2.97 14.22
CA GLY A 311 -5.40 -2.01 14.81
C GLY A 311 -6.79 -2.58 15.08
N HIS A 312 -7.28 -3.55 14.28
CA HIS A 312 -8.49 -4.29 14.62
C HIS A 312 -8.35 -5.16 15.88
N LYS A 313 -7.15 -5.67 16.14
CA LYS A 313 -6.87 -6.50 17.32
C LYS A 313 -6.59 -5.65 18.57
N TYR A 314 -5.83 -4.57 18.44
CA TYR A 314 -5.27 -3.83 19.59
C TYR A 314 -5.73 -2.36 19.69
N GLY A 315 -6.39 -1.79 18.67
CA GLY A 315 -6.85 -0.40 18.65
C GLY A 315 -5.92 0.61 17.98
#